data_AF-A0A9X2JRS8-F1
#
_entry.id   AF-A0A9X2JRS8-F1
#
_cell.length_a   1.000
_cell.length_b   1.000
_cell.length_c   1.000
_cell.angle_alpha   90.00
_cell.angle_beta   90.00
_cell.angle_gamma   90.00
#
_symmetry.space_group_name_H-M   'P 1'
#
loop_
_entity.id
_entity.type
_entity.pdbx_description
1 polymer ?
#
loop_
_entity_poly.entity_id
_entity_poly.type
_entity_poly.pdbx_seq_one_letter_code
_entity_poly.pdbx_strand_id
1 'polypeptide(L)'
;MSPRTVGLVDGIAFFVIWSLIGLAQPSLRGEAVTVVLVLLLMASALVLWRGAVLASLFVEDRTSLLGHVLDGAKWGAIAGLGILIWGVSSQVLAAGGLLDNASFFSAETAIYLLFMGAYLSATGAVVGGVHGAVLFYFNRWFLRRG
;
A
#
# COMPACT_ATOMS: atom_id res chain seq x y z
N MET A 1 19.40 -17.11 -4.41
CA MET A 1 19.03 -16.24 -3.26
C MET A 1 17.78 -16.82 -2.60
N SER A 2 17.67 -16.84 -1.27
CA SER A 2 16.49 -17.42 -0.60
C SER A 2 15.25 -16.52 -0.74
N PRO A 3 14.02 -17.08 -0.81
CA PRO A 3 12.79 -16.29 -0.89
C PRO A 3 12.64 -15.23 0.22
N ARG A 4 13.11 -15.54 1.44
CA ARG A 4 13.11 -14.59 2.56
C ARG A 4 14.00 -13.37 2.29
N THR A 5 15.15 -13.58 1.64
CA THR A 5 16.07 -12.50 1.30
C THR A 5 15.48 -11.62 0.20
N VAL A 6 14.83 -12.22 -0.80
CA VAL A 6 14.11 -11.47 -1.85
C VAL A 6 13.04 -10.59 -1.23
N GLY A 7 12.18 -11.15 -0.35
CA GLY A 7 11.18 -10.36 0.35
C GLY A 7 11.79 -9.22 1.18
N LEU A 8 12.89 -9.45 1.88
CA LEU A 8 13.59 -8.39 2.62
C LEU A 8 14.05 -7.26 1.70
N VAL A 9 14.64 -7.59 0.55
CA VAL A 9 15.08 -6.60 -0.46
C VAL A 9 13.87 -5.83 -0.99
N ASP A 10 12.77 -6.51 -1.33
CA ASP A 10 11.53 -5.88 -1.81
C ASP A 10 10.98 -4.87 -0.79
N GLY A 11 10.91 -5.27 0.48
CA GLY A 11 10.43 -4.41 1.56
C GLY A 11 11.33 -3.19 1.83
N ILE A 12 12.65 -3.38 1.84
CA ILE A 12 13.61 -2.27 2.01
C ILE A 12 13.55 -1.32 0.81
N ALA A 13 13.54 -1.86 -0.41
CA ALA A 13 13.46 -1.06 -1.63
C ALA A 13 12.17 -0.22 -1.64
N PHE A 14 11.04 -0.83 -1.30
CA PHE A 14 9.77 -0.13 -1.14
C PHE A 14 9.88 1.01 -0.14
N PHE A 15 10.38 0.73 1.07
CA PHE A 15 10.49 1.73 2.14
C PHE A 15 11.33 2.92 1.69
N VAL A 16 12.52 2.66 1.12
CA VAL A 16 13.46 3.70 0.70
C VAL A 16 12.87 4.54 -0.43
N ILE A 17 12.36 3.90 -1.50
CA ILE A 17 11.83 4.62 -2.67
C ILE A 17 10.67 5.53 -2.26
N TRP A 18 9.70 5.01 -1.51
CA TRP A 18 8.54 5.79 -1.12
C TRP A 18 8.83 6.81 -0.03
N SER A 19 9.81 6.57 0.85
CA SER A 19 10.28 7.60 1.78
C SER A 19 10.90 8.77 1.04
N LEU A 20 11.72 8.52 0.01
CA LEU A 20 12.29 9.59 -0.81
C LEU A 20 11.22 10.39 -1.55
N ILE A 21 10.22 9.70 -2.13
CA ILE A 21 9.07 10.36 -2.79
C ILE A 21 8.28 11.20 -1.78
N GLY A 22 8.01 10.66 -0.59
CA GLY A 22 7.29 11.35 0.48
C GLY A 22 8.04 12.59 0.99
N LEU A 23 9.33 12.46 1.28
CA LEU A 23 10.16 13.57 1.76
C LEU A 23 10.34 14.68 0.72
N ALA A 24 10.22 14.36 -0.57
CA ALA A 24 10.25 15.35 -1.64
C ALA A 24 8.96 16.18 -1.72
N GLN A 25 7.86 15.77 -1.08
CA GLN A 25 6.58 16.47 -1.12
C GLN A 25 6.58 17.63 -0.11
N PRO A 26 6.46 18.90 -0.55
CA PRO A 26 6.49 20.06 0.36
C PRO A 26 5.35 20.07 1.39
N SER A 27 4.24 19.40 1.06
CA SER A 27 3.04 19.25 1.89
C SER A 27 3.24 18.33 3.10
N LEU A 28 4.30 17.51 3.12
CA LEU A 28 4.50 16.48 4.15
C LEU A 28 5.45 16.90 5.28
N ARG A 29 5.64 18.20 5.54
CA ARG A 29 6.58 18.68 6.57
C ARG A 29 6.02 18.56 8.01
N GLY A 30 6.93 18.46 8.98
CA GLY A 30 6.57 18.41 10.41
C GLY A 30 6.03 17.05 10.84
N GLU A 31 5.00 17.03 11.68
CA GLU A 31 4.41 15.81 12.23
C GLU A 31 3.83 14.86 11.16
N ALA A 32 3.48 15.39 9.98
CA ALA A 32 3.04 14.61 8.84
C ALA A 32 4.12 13.63 8.34
N VAL A 33 5.41 13.96 8.47
CA VAL A 33 6.52 13.06 8.11
C VAL A 33 6.43 11.77 8.93
N THR A 34 6.27 11.91 10.25
CA THR A 34 6.27 10.75 11.17
C THR A 34 5.12 9.80 10.86
N VAL A 35 3.92 10.35 10.63
CA VAL A 35 2.73 9.55 10.27
C VAL A 35 2.97 8.81 8.95
N VAL A 36 3.51 9.49 7.93
CA VAL A 36 3.81 8.88 6.64
C VAL A 36 4.87 7.78 6.78
N LEU A 37 5.93 7.99 7.55
CA LEU A 37 6.96 6.98 7.79
C LEU A 37 6.41 5.73 8.48
N VAL A 38 5.48 5.89 9.44
CA VAL A 38 4.82 4.75 10.10
C VAL A 38 3.96 3.98 9.09
N LEU A 39 3.16 4.67 8.28
CA LEU A 39 2.36 4.02 7.23
C LEU A 39 3.24 3.31 6.20
N LEU A 40 4.36 3.93 5.80
CA LEU A 40 5.34 3.33 4.91
C LEU A 40 6.00 2.11 5.53
N LEU A 41 6.30 2.12 6.83
CA LEU A 41 6.86 0.98 7.52
C LEU A 41 5.89 -0.21 7.51
N MET A 42 4.61 0.02 7.79
CA MET A 42 3.60 -1.04 7.73
C MET A 42 3.43 -1.59 6.31
N ALA A 43 3.38 -0.70 5.30
CA ALA A 43 3.31 -1.11 3.90
C ALA A 43 4.57 -1.90 3.49
N SER A 44 5.75 -1.52 3.98
CA SER A 44 7.01 -2.20 3.69
C SER A 44 7.04 -3.60 4.32
N ALA A 45 6.51 -3.77 5.53
CA ALA A 45 6.37 -5.08 6.15
C ALA A 45 5.42 -5.99 5.36
N LEU A 46 4.31 -5.44 4.84
CA LEU A 46 3.41 -6.16 3.95
C LEU A 46 4.12 -6.58 2.66
N VAL A 47 4.85 -5.67 2.01
CA VAL A 47 5.62 -5.95 0.79
C VAL A 47 6.70 -6.99 1.05
N LEU A 48 7.37 -6.95 2.20
CA LEU A 48 8.36 -7.94 2.60
C LEU A 48 7.74 -9.34 2.67
N TRP A 49 6.63 -9.48 3.41
CA TRP A 49 5.96 -10.76 3.57
C TRP A 49 5.42 -11.27 2.22
N ARG A 50 4.75 -10.41 1.45
CA ARG A 50 4.21 -10.79 0.13
C ARG A 50 5.29 -11.12 -0.88
N GLY A 51 6.40 -10.37 -0.90
CA GLY A 51 7.57 -10.64 -1.73
C GLY A 51 8.17 -12.01 -1.43
N ALA A 52 8.31 -12.37 -0.15
CA ALA A 52 8.80 -13.70 0.24
C ALA A 52 7.85 -14.85 -0.16
N VAL A 53 6.53 -14.63 -0.04
CA VAL A 53 5.52 -15.61 -0.49
C VAL A 53 5.57 -15.78 -2.01
N LEU A 54 5.58 -14.69 -2.76
CA LEU A 54 5.61 -14.71 -4.22
C LEU A 54 6.93 -15.28 -4.76
N ALA A 55 8.05 -15.01 -4.10
CA ALA A 55 9.34 -15.60 -4.43
C ALA A 55 9.34 -17.12 -4.20
N SER A 56 8.71 -17.61 -3.11
CA SER A 56 8.55 -19.05 -2.87
C SER A 56 7.74 -19.73 -3.98
N LEU A 57 6.61 -19.10 -4.38
CA LEU A 57 5.80 -19.59 -5.50
C LEU A 57 6.56 -19.56 -6.83
N PHE A 58 7.49 -18.62 -7.00
CA PHE A 58 8.36 -18.55 -8.17
C PHE A 58 9.33 -19.74 -8.23
N VAL A 59 9.95 -20.10 -7.11
CA VAL A 59 10.86 -21.25 -7.02
C VAL A 59 10.14 -22.57 -7.29
N GLU A 60 8.85 -22.66 -6.98
CA GLU A 60 8.01 -23.83 -7.22
C GLU A 60 7.38 -23.86 -8.64
N ASP A 61 7.71 -22.91 -9.52
CA ASP A 61 7.10 -22.72 -10.84
C ASP A 61 5.56 -22.54 -10.81
N ARG A 62 5.02 -22.03 -9.70
CA ARG A 62 3.57 -21.83 -9.48
C ARG A 62 3.13 -20.38 -9.64
N THR A 63 3.93 -19.54 -10.30
CA THR A 63 3.64 -18.11 -10.40
C THR A 63 3.55 -17.61 -11.83
N SER A 64 2.82 -16.51 -12.01
CA SER A 64 2.67 -15.81 -13.27
C SER A 64 2.70 -14.30 -13.05
N LEU A 65 3.03 -13.55 -14.10
CA LEU A 65 2.99 -12.09 -14.06
C LEU A 65 1.60 -11.58 -13.65
N LEU A 66 0.54 -12.17 -14.23
CA LEU A 66 -0.84 -11.81 -13.89
C LEU A 66 -1.14 -12.07 -12.40
N GLY A 67 -0.65 -13.18 -11.84
CA GLY A 67 -0.80 -13.48 -10.42
C GLY A 67 -0.16 -12.42 -9.52
N HIS A 68 1.03 -11.94 -9.87
CA HIS A 68 1.70 -10.85 -9.14
C HIS A 68 0.95 -9.52 -9.27
N VAL A 69 0.48 -9.18 -10.47
CA VAL A 69 -0.31 -7.96 -10.72
C VAL A 69 -1.60 -7.97 -9.92
N LEU A 70 -2.34 -9.08 -9.92
CA LEU A 70 -3.59 -9.20 -9.17
C LEU A 70 -3.36 -9.19 -7.66
N ASP A 71 -2.30 -9.84 -7.16
CA ASP A 71 -1.97 -9.79 -5.74
C ASP A 71 -1.60 -8.36 -5.30
N GLY A 72 -0.76 -7.69 -6.09
CA GLY A 72 -0.41 -6.28 -5.88
C GLY A 72 -1.64 -5.37 -5.91
N ALA A 73 -2.53 -5.54 -6.90
CA ALA A 73 -3.74 -4.74 -7.03
C ALA A 73 -4.70 -4.94 -5.85
N LYS A 74 -4.89 -6.19 -5.40
CA LYS A 74 -5.70 -6.51 -4.22
C LYS A 74 -5.17 -5.80 -2.97
N TRP A 75 -3.88 -5.94 -2.69
CA TRP A 75 -3.28 -5.33 -1.49
C TRP A 75 -3.22 -3.80 -1.59
N GLY A 76 -3.01 -3.26 -2.78
CA GLY A 76 -3.09 -1.83 -3.05
C GLY A 76 -4.49 -1.26 -2.82
N ALA A 77 -5.54 -1.96 -3.26
CA ALA A 77 -6.93 -1.57 -2.99
C ALA A 77 -7.24 -1.54 -1.49
N ILE A 78 -6.81 -2.59 -0.77
CA ILE A 78 -6.97 -2.69 0.69
C ILE A 78 -6.24 -1.53 1.39
N ALA A 79 -5.02 -1.20 0.96
CA ALA A 79 -4.27 -0.07 1.51
C ALA A 79 -5.00 1.27 1.26
N GLY A 80 -5.58 1.47 0.07
CA GLY A 80 -6.40 2.63 -0.26
C GLY A 80 -7.60 2.81 0.68
N LEU A 81 -8.32 1.71 0.95
CA LEU A 81 -9.41 1.71 1.95
C LEU A 81 -8.91 1.97 3.37
N GLY A 82 -7.76 1.40 3.75
CA GLY A 82 -7.13 1.65 5.04
C GLY A 82 -6.82 3.13 5.26
N ILE A 83 -6.28 3.81 4.24
CA ILE A 83 -6.01 5.25 4.28
C ILE A 83 -7.31 6.04 4.43
N LEU A 84 -8.39 5.67 3.74
CA LEU A 84 -9.69 6.31 3.91
C LEU A 84 -10.21 6.16 5.34
N ILE A 85 -10.22 4.93 5.87
CA ILE A 85 -10.71 4.65 7.22
C ILE A 85 -9.91 5.43 8.26
N TRP A 86 -8.58 5.48 8.11
CA TRP A 86 -7.71 6.27 8.96
C TRP A 86 -8.01 7.77 8.86
N GLY A 87 -8.15 8.30 7.65
CA GLY A 87 -8.48 9.70 7.38
C GLY A 87 -9.81 10.10 8.01
N VAL A 88 -10.85 9.29 7.85
CA VAL A 88 -12.16 9.54 8.45
C VAL A 88 -12.09 9.44 9.98
N SER A 89 -11.44 8.42 10.53
CA SER A 89 -11.33 8.22 11.98
C SER A 89 -10.58 9.36 12.66
N SER A 90 -9.49 9.84 12.05
CA SER A 90 -8.72 10.98 12.58
C SER A 90 -9.51 12.28 12.57
N GLN A 91 -10.32 12.54 11.53
CA GLN A 91 -11.20 13.70 11.47
C GLN A 91 -12.33 13.63 12.52
N VAL A 92 -12.93 12.46 12.71
CA VAL A 92 -13.98 12.25 13.73
C VAL A 92 -13.44 12.50 15.14
N LEU A 93 -12.24 12.01 15.44
CA LEU A 93 -11.58 12.22 16.73
C LEU A 93 -11.17 13.70 16.93
N ALA A 94 -10.67 14.36 15.88
CA ALA A 94 -10.27 15.77 15.93
C ALA A 94 -11.46 16.73 16.08
N ALA A 95 -12.63 16.37 15.53
CA ALA A 95 -13.88 17.13 15.68
C ALA A 95 -14.52 16.98 17.09
N GLY A 96 -13.89 16.27 18.03
CA GLY A 96 -14.35 16.19 19.42
C GLY A 96 -15.71 15.51 19.60
N GLY A 97 -16.14 14.66 18.65
CA GLY A 97 -17.42 13.96 18.70
C GLY A 97 -18.63 14.76 18.19
N LEU A 98 -18.46 16.05 17.87
CA LEU A 98 -19.47 16.87 17.19
C LEU A 98 -19.00 17.09 15.75
N LEU A 99 -19.26 16.12 14.88
CA LEU A 99 -19.44 16.45 13.46
C LEU A 99 -20.51 17.55 13.43
N ASP A 100 -20.16 18.78 13.07
CA ASP A 100 -21.00 19.98 13.09
C ASP A 100 -22.40 19.77 12.50
N ASN A 101 -23.31 19.15 13.26
CA ASN A 101 -24.62 18.65 12.85
C ASN A 101 -24.67 17.78 11.57
N ALA A 102 -23.53 17.35 11.03
CA ALA A 102 -23.49 16.45 9.88
C ALA A 102 -23.74 15.03 10.35
N SER A 103 -24.92 14.50 10.03
CA SER A 103 -25.23 13.09 10.25
C SER A 103 -24.18 12.23 9.55
N PHE A 104 -23.43 11.43 10.33
CA PHE A 104 -22.51 10.42 9.80
C PHE A 104 -23.23 9.39 8.92
N PHE A 105 -24.56 9.26 9.13
CA PHE A 105 -25.47 8.42 8.37
C PHE A 105 -26.30 9.20 7.34
N SER A 106 -25.85 10.39 6.95
CA SER A 106 -26.48 11.14 5.87
C SER A 106 -26.17 10.53 4.50
N ALA A 107 -27.03 10.82 3.52
CA ALA A 107 -26.80 10.41 2.15
C ALA A 107 -25.53 11.07 1.59
N GLU A 108 -25.22 12.31 1.96
CA GLU A 108 -24.01 13.01 1.52
C GLU A 108 -22.74 12.32 2.04
N THR A 109 -22.69 11.94 3.32
CA THR A 109 -21.56 11.20 3.89
C THR A 109 -21.40 9.83 3.21
N ALA A 110 -22.51 9.12 2.97
CA ALA A 110 -22.47 7.83 2.28
C ALA A 110 -21.94 7.96 0.84
N ILE A 111 -22.40 8.97 0.10
CA ILE A 111 -21.93 9.28 -1.26
C ILE A 111 -20.43 9.62 -1.23
N TYR A 112 -19.99 10.49 -0.32
CA TYR A 112 -18.58 10.84 -0.18
C TYR A 112 -17.70 9.61 0.10
N LEU A 113 -18.08 8.78 1.09
CA LEU A 113 -17.33 7.58 1.43
C LEU A 113 -17.30 6.58 0.28
N LEU A 114 -18.39 6.43 -0.46
CA LEU A 114 -18.46 5.56 -1.63
C LEU A 114 -17.52 6.05 -2.75
N PHE A 115 -17.61 7.31 -3.15
CA PHE A 115 -16.80 7.84 -4.25
C PHE A 115 -15.32 7.95 -3.87
N MET A 116 -15.01 8.44 -2.68
CA MET A 116 -13.64 8.54 -2.19
C MET A 116 -13.04 7.16 -1.95
N GLY A 117 -13.82 6.23 -1.39
CA GLY A 117 -13.41 4.83 -1.20
C GLY A 117 -13.14 4.13 -2.53
N ALA A 118 -14.02 4.30 -3.52
CA ALA A 118 -13.81 3.76 -4.85
C ALA A 118 -12.56 4.37 -5.52
N TYR A 119 -12.38 5.69 -5.44
CA TYR A 119 -11.23 6.39 -6.01
C TYR A 119 -9.91 5.93 -5.38
N LEU A 120 -9.81 5.90 -4.06
CA LEU A 120 -8.61 5.47 -3.34
C LEU A 120 -8.33 3.98 -3.55
N SER A 121 -9.37 3.13 -3.57
CA SER A 121 -9.21 1.70 -3.86
C SER A 121 -8.73 1.47 -5.28
N ALA A 122 -9.31 2.16 -6.26
CA ALA A 122 -8.91 2.03 -7.67
C ALA A 122 -7.48 2.53 -7.88
N THR A 123 -7.13 3.69 -7.32
CA THR A 123 -5.77 4.24 -7.37
C THR A 123 -4.78 3.30 -6.71
N GLY A 124 -5.11 2.82 -5.51
CA GLY A 124 -4.32 1.83 -4.78
C GLY A 124 -4.14 0.55 -5.58
N ALA A 125 -5.20 0.04 -6.23
CA ALA A 125 -5.15 -1.15 -7.06
C ALA A 125 -4.23 -0.98 -8.28
N VAL A 126 -4.27 0.16 -8.95
CA VAL A 126 -3.38 0.46 -10.09
C VAL A 126 -1.92 0.52 -9.62
N VAL A 127 -1.64 1.30 -8.57
CA VAL A 127 -0.28 1.43 -8.03
C VAL A 127 0.25 0.08 -7.55
N GLY A 128 -0.57 -0.66 -6.80
CA GLY A 128 -0.25 -2.00 -6.31
C GLY A 128 0.00 -2.99 -7.44
N GLY A 129 -0.82 -2.97 -8.50
CA GLY A 129 -0.66 -3.83 -9.67
C GLY A 129 0.63 -3.54 -10.45
N VAL A 130 0.95 -2.26 -10.65
CA VAL A 130 2.23 -1.83 -11.24
C VAL A 130 3.40 -2.33 -10.38
N HIS A 131 3.30 -2.18 -9.06
CA HIS A 131 4.31 -2.71 -8.16
C HIS A 131 4.47 -4.23 -8.26
N GLY A 132 3.36 -4.97 -8.29
CA GLY A 132 3.36 -6.42 -8.47
C GLY A 132 4.08 -6.83 -9.76
N ALA A 133 3.84 -6.13 -10.86
CA ALA A 133 4.55 -6.35 -12.13
C ALA A 133 6.06 -6.10 -12.00
N VAL A 134 6.46 -4.99 -11.38
CA VAL A 134 7.88 -4.65 -11.17
C VAL A 134 8.57 -5.72 -10.32
N LEU A 135 7.96 -6.10 -9.20
CA LEU A 135 8.49 -7.14 -8.30
C LEU A 135 8.55 -8.51 -8.97
N PHE A 136 7.65 -8.84 -9.90
CA PHE A 136 7.76 -10.08 -10.68
C PHE A 136 9.08 -10.15 -11.47
N TYR A 137 9.42 -9.08 -12.21
CA TYR A 137 10.67 -9.04 -12.97
C TYR A 137 11.90 -8.99 -12.07
N PHE A 138 11.82 -8.25 -10.98
CA PHE A 138 12.89 -8.15 -9.99
C PHE A 138 13.17 -9.53 -9.36
N ASN A 139 12.14 -10.20 -8.85
CA ASN A 139 12.26 -11.49 -8.16
C ASN A 139 12.74 -12.57 -9.13
N ARG A 140 12.24 -12.57 -10.37
CA ARG A 140 12.76 -13.43 -11.44
C ARG A 140 14.24 -13.23 -11.68
N TRP A 141 14.73 -11.99 -11.65
CA TRP A 141 16.14 -11.68 -11.86
C TRP A 141 17.02 -12.14 -10.69
N PHE A 142 16.63 -11.85 -9.45
CA PHE A 142 17.36 -12.29 -8.25
C PHE A 142 17.42 -13.80 -8.08
N LEU A 143 16.30 -14.49 -8.34
CA LEU A 143 16.22 -15.95 -8.20
C LEU A 143 16.94 -16.70 -9.31
N ARG A 144 17.16 -16.08 -10.48
CA ARG A 144 17.91 -16.69 -11.59
C ARG A 144 19.42 -16.46 -11.51
N ARG A 145 19.85 -15.39 -10.84
CA ARG A 145 21.27 -14.98 -10.81
C ARG A 145 21.97 -15.25 -9.49
N GLY A 146 21.25 -15.54 -8.41
CA GLY A 146 21.83 -15.88 -7.11
C GLY A 146 21.32 -17.20 -6.60
#